data_AF-A0A9D5K6K5-F1
#
_entry.id   AF-A0A9D5K6K5-F1
#
_cell.length_a   1.000
_cell.length_b   1.000
_cell.length_c   1.000
_cell.angle_alpha   90.00
_cell.angle_beta   90.00
_cell.angle_gamma   90.00
#
_symmetry.space_group_name_H-M   'P 1'
#
loop_
_entity.id
_entity.type
_entity.pdbx_description
1 polymer ?
#
loop_
_entity_poly.entity_id
_entity_poly.type
_entity_poly.pdbx_seq_one_letter_code
_entity_poly.pdbx_strand_id
1 'polypeptide(L)'
;MLDIQTILFADLLIVGSLSVAFALLWRNYRSRFAGLGLFFSIPVLHTIAMALFLLRGQFPDLFSIVCANLLVMAGYRALPAGFRRLFGRPDTLVHRALPLLLGAACLALFTYLHPSLRLRIVCVELINMYIFFRAWHFLAREVNNDERKCAHPAAAILLLFTVVASARALLALFEPANENFITMQSLGGLVIVVNMALGVLLLFTIIMTINALLSREIAKTIANLRESEERYRSAASSGAFSGG
;
A
#
# COMPACT_ATOMS: atom_id res chain seq x y z
N MET A 1 -28.47 6.04 -9.04
CA MET A 1 -27.72 4.75 -9.07
C MET A 1 -26.30 5.09 -9.50
N LEU A 2 -25.28 4.69 -8.75
CA LEU A 2 -23.88 4.99 -9.08
C LEU A 2 -23.42 4.05 -10.19
N ASP A 3 -23.08 4.60 -11.35
CA ASP A 3 -22.50 3.83 -12.45
C ASP A 3 -21.05 3.43 -12.15
N ILE A 4 -20.71 2.15 -12.36
CA ILE A 4 -19.38 1.58 -12.06
C ILE A 4 -18.30 2.29 -12.88
N GLN A 5 -18.58 2.67 -14.13
CA GLN A 5 -17.60 3.40 -14.95
C GLN A 5 -17.28 4.77 -14.35
N THR A 6 -18.29 5.46 -13.83
CA THR A 6 -18.11 6.74 -13.14
C THR A 6 -17.28 6.58 -11.87
N ILE A 7 -17.51 5.51 -11.08
CA ILE A 7 -16.72 5.21 -9.89
C ILE A 7 -15.25 4.92 -10.27
N LEU A 8 -15.00 4.09 -11.27
CA LEU A 8 -13.65 3.77 -11.74
C LEU A 8 -12.92 5.01 -12.27
N PHE A 9 -13.63 5.89 -12.96
CA PHE A 9 -13.07 7.16 -13.43
C PHE A 9 -12.71 8.09 -12.27
N ALA A 10 -13.56 8.18 -11.24
CA ALA A 10 -13.26 8.93 -10.03
C ALA A 10 -12.04 8.35 -9.29
N ASP A 11 -11.94 7.02 -9.17
CA ASP A 11 -10.78 6.35 -8.57
C ASP A 11 -9.50 6.62 -9.37
N LEU A 12 -9.57 6.57 -10.72
CA LEU A 12 -8.44 6.93 -11.59
C LEU A 12 -7.93 8.35 -11.30
N LEU A 13 -8.82 9.34 -11.22
CA LEU A 13 -8.43 10.73 -10.96
C LEU A 13 -7.81 10.90 -9.58
N ILE A 14 -8.40 10.27 -8.56
CA ILE A 14 -7.91 10.38 -7.19
C ILE A 14 -6.55 9.70 -7.04
N VAL A 15 -6.42 8.45 -7.47
CA VAL A 15 -5.16 7.73 -7.39
C VAL A 15 -4.10 8.34 -8.32
N GLY A 16 -4.50 8.90 -9.46
CA GLY A 16 -3.63 9.70 -10.33
C GLY A 16 -3.07 10.94 -9.63
N SER A 17 -3.89 11.69 -8.91
CA SER A 17 -3.44 12.84 -8.12
C SER A 17 -2.48 12.42 -6.99
N LEU A 18 -2.77 11.31 -6.31
CA LEU A 18 -1.91 10.75 -5.28
C LEU A 18 -0.58 10.23 -5.83
N SER A 19 -0.58 9.69 -7.05
CA SER A 19 0.65 9.30 -7.75
C SER A 19 1.59 10.48 -7.93
N VAL A 20 1.07 11.64 -8.32
CA VAL A 20 1.86 12.88 -8.45
C VAL A 20 2.41 13.31 -7.08
N ALA A 21 1.59 13.31 -6.04
CA ALA A 21 2.03 13.66 -4.68
C ALA A 21 3.16 12.73 -4.19
N PHE A 22 3.02 11.42 -4.39
CA PHE A 22 4.05 10.44 -4.03
C PHE A 22 5.28 10.54 -4.93
N ALA A 23 5.15 10.94 -6.20
CA ALA A 23 6.29 11.19 -7.09
C ALA A 23 7.16 12.34 -6.56
N LEU A 24 6.53 13.43 -6.12
CA LEU A 24 7.22 14.57 -5.50
C LEU A 24 7.86 14.18 -4.18
N LEU A 25 7.15 13.43 -3.33
CA LEU A 25 7.70 12.93 -2.07
C LEU A 25 8.93 12.04 -2.32
N TRP A 26 8.83 11.12 -3.28
CA TRP A 26 9.95 10.27 -3.68
C TRP A 26 11.13 11.08 -4.19
N ARG A 27 10.90 12.04 -5.10
CA ARG A 27 11.95 12.91 -5.62
C ARG A 27 12.68 13.68 -4.52
N ASN A 28 11.95 14.19 -3.52
CA ASN A 28 12.50 15.02 -2.46
C ASN A 28 13.21 14.21 -1.36
N TYR A 29 12.75 12.99 -1.06
CA TYR A 29 13.23 12.23 0.10
C TYR A 29 13.88 10.87 -0.23
N ARG A 30 14.03 10.50 -1.52
CA ARG A 30 14.61 9.19 -1.93
C ARG A 30 16.00 8.90 -1.38
N SER A 31 16.81 9.93 -1.10
CA SER A 31 18.16 9.76 -0.56
C SER A 31 18.18 9.48 0.94
N ARG A 32 17.10 9.80 1.66
CA ARG A 32 17.07 9.76 3.13
C ARG A 32 16.34 8.54 3.69
N PHE A 33 15.30 8.03 3.02
CA PHE A 33 14.53 6.87 3.47
C PHE A 33 14.58 5.70 2.49
N ALA A 34 15.18 4.59 2.93
CA ALA A 34 15.12 3.33 2.22
C ALA A 34 13.68 2.79 2.20
N GLY A 35 13.15 2.48 1.00
CA GLY A 35 11.80 1.92 0.84
C GLY A 35 10.74 2.90 0.31
N LEU A 36 11.02 4.21 0.25
CA LEU A 36 10.07 5.20 -0.27
C LEU A 36 9.63 4.92 -1.72
N GLY A 37 10.55 4.39 -2.54
CA GLY A 37 10.24 3.99 -3.91
C GLY A 37 9.23 2.83 -4.01
N LEU A 38 9.12 1.98 -2.98
CA LEU A 38 8.11 0.92 -2.93
C LEU A 38 6.72 1.52 -2.69
N PHE A 39 6.60 2.48 -1.78
CA PHE A 39 5.32 3.16 -1.56
C PHE A 39 4.89 3.99 -2.76
N PHE A 40 5.84 4.64 -3.46
CA PHE A 40 5.56 5.35 -4.71
C PHE A 40 4.98 4.43 -5.80
N SER A 41 5.45 3.18 -5.89
CA SER A 41 4.95 2.25 -6.90
C SER A 41 3.46 1.90 -6.73
N ILE A 42 2.89 2.04 -5.53
CA ILE A 42 1.50 1.67 -5.24
C ILE A 42 0.51 2.52 -6.05
N PRO A 43 0.44 3.86 -5.86
CA PRO A 43 -0.52 4.67 -6.60
C PRO A 43 -0.23 4.64 -8.10
N VAL A 44 1.04 4.59 -8.53
CA VAL A 44 1.38 4.56 -9.97
C VAL A 44 0.83 3.31 -10.65
N LEU A 45 1.08 2.12 -10.09
CA LEU A 45 0.60 0.87 -10.67
C LEU A 45 -0.93 0.80 -10.62
N HIS A 46 -1.55 1.31 -9.55
CA HIS A 46 -3.00 1.37 -9.43
C HIS A 46 -3.62 2.33 -10.44
N THR A 47 -3.03 3.50 -10.70
CA THR A 47 -3.48 4.42 -11.76
C THR A 47 -3.47 3.76 -13.14
N ILE A 48 -2.38 3.05 -13.48
CA ILE A 48 -2.29 2.32 -14.75
C ILE A 48 -3.36 1.22 -14.81
N ALA A 49 -3.58 0.50 -13.72
CA ALA A 49 -4.61 -0.53 -13.65
C ALA A 49 -6.02 0.02 -13.87
N MET A 50 -6.36 1.16 -13.24
CA MET A 50 -7.68 1.79 -13.42
C MET A 50 -7.90 2.26 -14.85
N ALA A 51 -6.87 2.81 -15.49
CA ALA A 51 -6.94 3.15 -16.91
C ALA A 51 -7.23 1.91 -17.78
N LEU A 52 -6.59 0.77 -17.51
CA LEU A 52 -6.86 -0.49 -18.22
C LEU A 52 -8.27 -1.03 -17.95
N PHE A 53 -8.79 -0.90 -16.73
CA PHE A 53 -10.16 -1.31 -16.42
C PHE A 53 -11.21 -0.46 -17.15
N LEU A 54 -10.98 0.85 -17.31
CA LEU A 54 -11.87 1.73 -18.07
C LEU A 54 -11.89 1.42 -19.57
N LEU A 55 -10.77 0.91 -20.10
CA LEU A 55 -10.65 0.48 -21.50
C LEU A 55 -11.27 -0.90 -21.78
N ARG A 56 -11.91 -1.52 -20.77
CA ARG A 56 -12.57 -2.82 -20.92
C ARG A 56 -13.71 -2.75 -21.93
N GLY A 57 -13.79 -3.77 -22.79
CA GLY A 57 -14.73 -3.80 -23.92
C GLY A 57 -14.17 -3.19 -25.21
N GLN A 58 -13.03 -2.48 -25.13
CA GLN A 58 -12.30 -1.97 -26.31
C GLN A 58 -10.94 -2.68 -26.49
N PHE A 59 -10.32 -3.12 -25.39
CA PHE A 59 -9.05 -3.86 -25.39
C PHE A 59 -9.24 -5.36 -25.12
N PRO A 60 -8.29 -6.22 -25.56
CA PRO A 60 -8.31 -7.64 -25.23
C PRO A 60 -8.38 -7.88 -23.72
N ASP A 61 -9.13 -8.91 -23.32
CA ASP A 61 -9.33 -9.32 -21.92
C ASP A 61 -8.01 -9.58 -21.18
N LEU A 62 -6.95 -9.97 -21.90
CA LEU A 62 -5.61 -10.12 -21.34
C LEU A 62 -5.15 -8.82 -20.65
N PHE A 63 -5.31 -7.68 -21.31
CA PHE A 63 -4.83 -6.40 -20.80
C PHE A 63 -5.80 -5.79 -19.80
N SER A 64 -7.09 -5.76 -20.15
CA SER A 64 -8.12 -5.08 -19.34
C SER A 64 -8.50 -5.85 -18.07
N ILE A 65 -8.25 -7.17 -18.00
CA ILE A 65 -8.55 -7.99 -16.82
C ILE A 65 -7.27 -8.52 -16.19
N VAL A 66 -6.47 -9.30 -16.91
CA VAL A 66 -5.32 -10.00 -16.29
C VAL A 66 -4.23 -9.00 -15.91
N CYS A 67 -3.75 -8.19 -16.86
CA CYS A 67 -2.71 -7.19 -16.58
C CYS A 67 -3.17 -6.14 -15.55
N ALA A 68 -4.40 -5.65 -15.66
CA ALA A 68 -4.94 -4.67 -14.71
C ALA A 68 -4.92 -5.22 -13.26
N ASN A 69 -5.43 -6.43 -13.02
CA ASN A 69 -5.38 -7.04 -11.68
C ASN A 69 -3.96 -7.30 -11.20
N LEU A 70 -3.06 -7.75 -12.09
CA LEU A 70 -1.66 -7.98 -11.73
C LEU A 70 -0.94 -6.68 -11.36
N LEU A 71 -1.27 -5.56 -11.98
CA LEU A 71 -0.73 -4.25 -11.62
C LEU A 71 -1.19 -3.82 -10.21
N VAL A 72 -2.47 -3.99 -9.89
CA VAL A 72 -3.00 -3.72 -8.53
C VAL A 72 -2.28 -4.59 -7.50
N MET A 73 -2.20 -5.90 -7.73
CA MET A 73 -1.49 -6.83 -6.85
C MET A 73 0.00 -6.48 -6.71
N ALA A 74 0.64 -6.08 -7.82
CA ALA A 74 2.03 -5.67 -7.85
C ALA A 74 2.28 -4.37 -7.08
N GLY A 75 1.29 -3.49 -7.00
CA GLY A 75 1.28 -2.34 -6.11
C GLY A 75 1.15 -2.78 -4.65
N TYR A 76 0.09 -3.51 -4.29
CA TYR A 76 -0.17 -3.88 -2.90
C TYR A 76 0.94 -4.74 -2.27
N ARG A 77 1.59 -5.62 -3.03
CA ARG A 77 2.75 -6.39 -2.52
C ARG A 77 3.91 -5.49 -2.08
N ALA A 78 3.96 -4.23 -2.51
CA ALA A 78 4.97 -3.27 -2.08
C ALA A 78 4.73 -2.79 -0.64
N LEU A 79 3.52 -2.96 -0.09
CA LEU A 79 3.19 -2.54 1.29
C LEU A 79 4.03 -3.27 2.34
N PRO A 80 4.01 -4.62 2.47
CA PRO A 80 4.80 -5.31 3.49
C PRO A 80 6.30 -5.03 3.35
N ALA A 81 6.81 -5.04 2.12
CA ALA A 81 8.22 -4.77 1.82
C ALA A 81 8.61 -3.31 2.13
N GLY A 82 7.72 -2.36 1.82
CA GLY A 82 7.87 -0.94 2.07
C GLY A 82 7.95 -0.66 3.56
N PHE A 83 7.02 -1.19 4.36
CA PHE A 83 7.04 -1.04 5.81
C PHE A 83 8.28 -1.68 6.44
N ARG A 84 8.66 -2.90 6.02
CA ARG A 84 9.89 -3.54 6.51
C ARG A 84 11.12 -2.67 6.27
N ARG A 85 11.29 -2.15 5.06
CA ARG A 85 12.41 -1.27 4.73
C ARG A 85 12.36 0.06 5.49
N LEU A 86 11.18 0.63 5.65
CA LEU A 86 10.98 1.87 6.40
C LEU A 86 11.42 1.76 7.87
N PHE A 87 11.19 0.59 8.49
CA PHE A 87 11.60 0.29 9.86
C PHE A 87 12.92 -0.50 9.94
N GLY A 88 13.72 -0.56 8.87
CA GLY A 88 15.04 -1.18 8.87
C GLY A 88 15.06 -2.70 9.09
N ARG A 89 13.96 -3.40 8.78
CA ARG A 89 13.82 -4.85 8.93
C ARG A 89 14.05 -5.59 7.60
N PRO A 90 14.59 -6.82 7.61
CA PRO A 90 14.81 -7.60 6.40
C PRO A 90 13.50 -8.05 5.76
N ASP A 91 13.52 -8.16 4.43
CA ASP A 91 12.41 -8.68 3.62
C ASP A 91 12.91 -9.84 2.75
N THR A 92 12.11 -10.90 2.63
CA THR A 92 12.50 -12.12 1.92
C THR A 92 11.90 -12.15 0.52
N LEU A 93 12.66 -12.59 -0.48
CA LEU A 93 12.22 -12.63 -1.88
C LEU A 93 10.96 -13.49 -2.11
N VAL A 94 10.85 -14.64 -1.43
CA VAL A 94 9.72 -15.57 -1.56
C VAL A 94 8.40 -14.88 -1.26
N HIS A 95 8.35 -14.13 -0.16
CA HIS A 95 7.19 -13.35 0.26
C HIS A 95 6.82 -12.21 -0.69
N ARG A 96 7.72 -11.79 -1.58
CA ARG A 96 7.48 -10.75 -2.60
C ARG A 96 7.01 -11.31 -3.94
N ALA A 97 7.44 -12.52 -4.28
CA ALA A 97 7.20 -13.13 -5.59
C ALA A 97 5.97 -14.05 -5.59
N LEU A 98 5.78 -14.83 -4.52
CA LEU A 98 4.74 -15.85 -4.45
C LEU A 98 3.31 -15.33 -4.69
N PRO A 99 2.86 -14.20 -4.09
CA PRO A 99 1.49 -13.72 -4.30
C PRO A 99 1.22 -13.33 -5.75
N LEU A 100 2.22 -12.77 -6.43
CA LEU A 100 2.07 -12.33 -7.82
C LEU A 100 2.05 -13.51 -8.80
N LEU A 101 2.88 -14.52 -8.55
CA LEU A 101 2.89 -15.75 -9.35
C LEU A 101 1.57 -16.52 -9.21
N LEU A 102 1.07 -16.67 -7.98
CA LEU A 102 -0.23 -17.30 -7.72
C LEU A 102 -1.37 -16.49 -8.34
N GLY A 103 -1.34 -15.16 -8.23
CA GLY A 103 -2.32 -14.29 -8.85
C GLY A 103 -2.35 -14.43 -10.36
N ALA A 104 -1.18 -14.45 -11.00
CA ALA A 104 -1.08 -14.62 -12.45
C ALA A 104 -1.61 -15.98 -12.90
N ALA A 105 -1.25 -17.06 -12.19
CA ALA A 105 -1.73 -18.40 -12.48
C ALA A 105 -3.26 -18.48 -12.33
N CYS A 106 -3.82 -18.04 -11.21
CA CYS A 106 -5.27 -18.06 -10.97
C CYS A 106 -6.03 -17.23 -12.01
N LEU A 107 -5.55 -16.02 -12.32
CA LEU A 107 -6.19 -15.15 -13.30
C LEU A 107 -6.14 -15.74 -14.71
N ALA A 108 -5.02 -16.34 -15.12
CA ALA A 108 -4.91 -17.02 -16.41
C ALA A 108 -5.87 -18.23 -16.48
N LEU A 109 -5.88 -19.07 -15.45
CA LEU A 109 -6.74 -20.25 -15.37
C LEU A 109 -8.23 -19.89 -15.46
N PHE A 110 -8.69 -18.92 -14.67
CA PHE A 110 -10.11 -18.53 -14.62
C PHE A 110 -10.52 -17.50 -15.67
N THR A 111 -9.60 -17.05 -16.52
CA THR A 111 -9.91 -16.21 -17.69
C THR A 111 -9.95 -17.04 -18.98
N TYR A 112 -9.06 -18.01 -19.15
CA TYR A 112 -8.93 -18.75 -20.42
C TYR A 112 -9.43 -20.20 -20.36
N LEU A 113 -9.18 -20.93 -19.27
CA LEU A 113 -9.52 -22.37 -19.20
C LEU A 113 -10.92 -22.59 -18.63
N HIS A 114 -11.25 -21.92 -17.53
CA HIS A 114 -12.56 -22.01 -16.88
C HIS A 114 -13.10 -20.61 -16.57
N PRO A 115 -13.69 -19.90 -17.57
CA PRO A 115 -14.17 -18.54 -17.41
C PRO A 115 -15.19 -18.42 -16.28
N SER A 116 -14.75 -17.89 -15.13
CA SER A 116 -15.60 -17.70 -13.96
C SER A 116 -15.23 -16.37 -13.31
N LEU A 117 -16.13 -15.39 -13.40
CA LEU A 117 -15.94 -14.09 -12.77
C LEU A 117 -15.81 -14.24 -11.24
N ARG A 118 -16.64 -15.09 -10.65
CA ARG A 118 -16.66 -15.36 -9.19
C ARG A 118 -15.32 -15.88 -8.69
N LEU A 119 -14.79 -16.92 -9.34
CA LEU A 119 -13.51 -17.51 -8.92
C LEU A 119 -12.35 -16.53 -9.11
N ARG A 120 -12.37 -15.69 -10.15
CA ARG A 120 -11.39 -14.61 -10.29
C ARG A 120 -11.44 -13.64 -9.12
N ILE A 121 -12.62 -13.14 -8.78
CA ILE A 121 -12.79 -12.21 -7.65
C ILE A 121 -12.30 -12.86 -6.36
N VAL A 122 -12.74 -14.09 -6.06
CA VAL A 122 -12.31 -14.83 -4.86
C VAL A 122 -10.78 -14.97 -4.82
N CYS A 123 -10.14 -15.38 -5.92
CA CYS A 123 -8.69 -15.52 -5.96
C CYS A 123 -7.96 -14.20 -5.76
N VAL A 124 -8.41 -13.12 -6.40
CA VAL A 124 -7.80 -11.79 -6.24
C VAL A 124 -7.92 -11.31 -4.81
N GLU A 125 -9.11 -11.42 -4.22
CA GLU A 125 -9.37 -10.95 -2.86
C GLU A 125 -8.63 -11.76 -1.80
N LEU A 126 -8.50 -13.09 -1.96
CA LEU A 126 -7.70 -13.92 -1.05
C LEU A 126 -6.21 -13.53 -1.07
N ILE A 127 -5.67 -13.20 -2.25
CA ILE A 127 -4.30 -12.74 -2.39
C ILE A 127 -4.11 -11.36 -1.75
N ASN A 128 -5.04 -10.43 -2.00
CA ASN A 128 -5.03 -9.10 -1.40
C ASN A 128 -5.15 -9.19 0.13
N MET A 129 -6.06 -10.01 0.64
CA MET A 129 -6.22 -10.32 2.07
C MET A 129 -4.90 -10.78 2.68
N TYR A 130 -4.22 -11.75 2.05
CA TYR A 130 -2.91 -12.22 2.52
C TYR A 130 -1.86 -11.09 2.57
N ILE A 131 -1.79 -10.25 1.53
CA ILE A 131 -0.85 -9.13 1.47
C ILE A 131 -1.13 -8.12 2.59
N PHE A 132 -2.38 -7.70 2.75
CA PHE A 132 -2.78 -6.71 3.76
C PHE A 132 -2.61 -7.24 5.18
N PHE A 133 -3.00 -8.49 5.43
CA PHE A 133 -2.82 -9.14 6.72
C PHE A 133 -1.34 -9.19 7.12
N ARG A 134 -0.44 -9.47 6.17
CA ARG A 134 1.00 -9.48 6.45
C ARG A 134 1.57 -8.11 6.74
N ALA A 135 1.15 -7.09 6.01
CA ALA A 135 1.54 -5.71 6.31
C ALA A 135 1.03 -5.29 7.69
N TRP A 136 -0.23 -5.61 8.02
CA TRP A 136 -0.81 -5.38 9.35
C TRP A 136 -0.04 -6.11 10.44
N HIS A 137 0.20 -7.42 10.29
CA HIS A 137 0.91 -8.24 11.27
C HIS A 137 2.28 -7.66 11.60
N PHE A 138 3.02 -7.26 10.56
CA PHE A 138 4.32 -6.62 10.73
C PHE A 138 4.21 -5.34 11.58
N LEU A 139 3.32 -4.42 11.23
CA LEU A 139 3.15 -3.16 11.97
C LEU A 139 2.61 -3.37 13.40
N ALA A 140 1.75 -4.36 13.60
CA ALA A 140 1.07 -4.63 14.86
C ALA A 140 1.89 -5.47 15.84
N ARG A 141 2.88 -6.25 15.37
CA ARG A 141 3.63 -7.18 16.23
C ARG A 141 5.15 -7.00 16.18
N GLU A 142 5.72 -6.71 15.01
CA GLU A 142 7.17 -6.73 14.78
C GLU A 142 7.84 -5.35 14.97
N VAL A 143 7.05 -4.27 14.98
CA VAL A 143 7.54 -2.90 15.21
C VAL A 143 7.67 -2.61 16.72
N ASN A 144 8.76 -1.93 17.09
CA ASN A 144 9.07 -1.54 18.47
C ASN A 144 7.97 -0.63 19.05
N ASN A 145 7.76 -0.66 20.38
CA ASN A 145 6.68 0.09 21.03
C ASN A 145 6.71 1.61 20.74
N ASP A 146 7.90 2.20 20.65
CA ASP A 146 8.04 3.63 20.36
C ASP A 146 7.65 3.99 18.93
N GLU A 147 8.00 3.15 17.97
CA GLU A 147 7.71 3.29 16.53
C GLU A 147 6.24 2.96 16.21
N ARG A 148 5.66 2.05 16.98
CA ARG A 148 4.27 1.57 16.80
C ARG A 148 3.25 2.69 16.89
N LYS A 149 3.46 3.69 17.75
CA LYS A 149 2.55 4.84 17.89
C LYS A 149 2.35 5.58 16.56
N CYS A 150 3.41 5.72 15.77
CA CYS A 150 3.36 6.39 14.46
C CYS A 150 2.82 5.49 13.34
N ALA A 151 2.90 4.17 13.51
CA ALA A 151 2.44 3.18 12.54
C ALA A 151 1.01 2.67 12.79
N HIS A 152 0.46 2.92 13.99
CA HIS A 152 -0.84 2.39 14.40
C HIS A 152 -2.00 2.78 13.47
N PRO A 153 -2.10 4.02 12.95
CA PRO A 153 -3.14 4.37 12.00
C PRO A 153 -3.06 3.55 10.70
N ALA A 154 -1.85 3.35 10.16
CA ALA A 154 -1.64 2.53 8.97
C ALA A 154 -2.00 1.06 9.23
N ALA A 155 -1.63 0.53 10.40
CA ALA A 155 -2.03 -0.82 10.81
C ALA A 155 -3.55 -0.99 10.87
N ALA A 156 -4.26 -0.03 11.49
CA ALA A 156 -5.72 -0.08 11.57
C ALA A 156 -6.38 -0.12 10.17
N ILE A 157 -5.90 0.70 9.24
CA ILE A 157 -6.43 0.73 7.86
C ILE A 157 -6.12 -0.57 7.11
N LEU A 158 -4.93 -1.16 7.29
CA LEU A 158 -4.58 -2.46 6.70
C LEU A 158 -5.45 -3.60 7.25
N LEU A 159 -5.83 -3.54 8.53
CA LEU A 159 -6.77 -4.47 9.10
C LEU A 159 -8.16 -4.32 8.45
N LEU A 160 -8.64 -3.08 8.26
CA LEU A 160 -9.89 -2.82 7.56
C LEU A 160 -9.86 -3.34 6.13
N PHE A 161 -8.77 -3.13 5.39
CA PHE A 161 -8.57 -3.72 4.06
C PHE A 161 -8.66 -5.25 4.08
N THR A 162 -8.06 -5.88 5.11
CA THR A 162 -8.13 -7.34 5.27
C THR A 162 -9.58 -7.80 5.48
N VAL A 163 -10.34 -7.09 6.31
CA VAL A 163 -11.77 -7.39 6.57
C VAL A 163 -12.61 -7.20 5.31
N VAL A 164 -12.41 -6.11 4.57
CA VAL A 164 -13.14 -5.83 3.32
C VAL A 164 -12.83 -6.88 2.25
N ALA A 165 -11.56 -7.25 2.08
CA ALA A 165 -11.16 -8.29 1.14
C ALA A 165 -11.77 -9.66 1.50
N SER A 166 -11.73 -10.05 2.79
CA SER A 166 -12.38 -11.26 3.28
C SER A 166 -13.88 -11.27 3.02
N ALA A 167 -14.57 -10.16 3.35
CA ALA A 167 -16.00 -10.02 3.13
C ALA A 167 -16.34 -10.11 1.63
N ARG A 168 -15.55 -9.45 0.77
CA ARG A 168 -15.76 -9.50 -0.68
C ARG A 168 -15.55 -10.90 -1.24
N ALA A 169 -14.51 -11.62 -0.81
CA ALA A 169 -14.26 -13.00 -1.20
C ALA A 169 -15.43 -13.91 -0.80
N LEU A 170 -15.94 -13.77 0.43
CA LEU A 170 -17.09 -14.54 0.90
C LEU A 170 -18.35 -14.22 0.09
N LEU A 171 -18.67 -12.94 -0.12
CA LEU A 171 -19.84 -12.53 -0.90
C LEU A 171 -19.78 -13.05 -2.33
N ALA A 172 -18.60 -13.04 -2.97
CA ALA A 172 -18.43 -13.53 -4.33
C ALA A 172 -18.72 -15.04 -4.50
N LEU A 173 -18.66 -15.84 -3.42
CA LEU A 173 -19.04 -17.26 -3.46
C LEU A 173 -20.56 -17.45 -3.57
N PHE A 174 -21.35 -16.50 -3.09
CA PHE A 174 -22.81 -16.54 -3.11
C PHE A 174 -23.42 -15.82 -4.31
N GLU A 175 -22.62 -15.10 -5.11
CA GLU A 175 -23.08 -14.44 -6.32
C GLU A 175 -23.47 -15.47 -7.41
N PRO A 176 -24.50 -15.23 -8.24
CA PRO A 176 -24.88 -16.11 -9.35
C PRO A 176 -23.81 -16.17 -10.45
N ALA A 177 -23.71 -17.31 -11.15
CA ALA A 177 -22.66 -17.56 -12.15
C ALA A 177 -22.73 -16.68 -13.41
N ASN A 178 -23.92 -16.17 -13.73
CA ASN A 178 -24.26 -15.63 -15.06
C ASN A 178 -24.36 -14.09 -15.10
N GLU A 179 -23.99 -13.39 -14.04
CA GLU A 179 -24.06 -11.92 -14.04
C GLU A 179 -22.84 -11.30 -14.73
N ASN A 180 -23.10 -10.39 -15.68
CA ASN A 180 -22.08 -9.52 -16.23
C ASN A 180 -21.49 -8.65 -15.11
N PHE A 181 -20.18 -8.37 -15.16
CA PHE A 181 -19.50 -7.49 -14.21
C PHE A 181 -20.19 -6.11 -14.08
N ILE A 182 -20.87 -5.69 -15.15
CA ILE A 182 -21.61 -4.42 -15.25
C ILE A 182 -22.99 -4.50 -14.58
N THR A 183 -23.59 -5.68 -14.41
CA THR A 183 -24.89 -5.90 -13.72
C THR A 183 -24.76 -6.21 -12.23
N MET A 184 -23.54 -6.37 -11.69
CA MET A 184 -23.25 -6.53 -10.25
C MET A 184 -23.45 -5.22 -9.45
N GLN A 185 -24.53 -4.49 -9.75
CA GLN A 185 -24.63 -3.03 -9.75
C GLN A 185 -24.81 -2.34 -8.38
N SER A 186 -24.80 -3.06 -7.26
CA SER A 186 -24.91 -2.41 -5.94
C SER A 186 -23.75 -2.74 -4.99
N LEU A 187 -23.44 -4.02 -4.79
CA LEU A 187 -22.40 -4.44 -3.84
C LEU A 187 -20.98 -4.23 -4.38
N GLY A 188 -20.74 -4.51 -5.67
CA GLY A 188 -19.42 -4.33 -6.27
C GLY A 188 -18.97 -2.86 -6.28
N GLY A 189 -19.87 -1.95 -6.67
CA GLY A 189 -19.61 -0.51 -6.67
C GLY A 189 -19.32 0.04 -5.28
N LEU A 190 -20.08 -0.39 -4.26
CA LEU A 190 -19.86 0.03 -2.88
C LEU A 190 -18.47 -0.42 -2.37
N VAL A 191 -18.05 -1.65 -2.68
CA VAL A 191 -16.74 -2.15 -2.29
C VAL A 191 -15.61 -1.37 -2.95
N ILE A 192 -15.77 -0.96 -4.22
CA ILE A 192 -14.80 -0.08 -4.89
C ILE A 192 -14.71 1.26 -4.17
N VAL A 193 -15.84 1.89 -3.84
CA VAL A 193 -15.86 3.18 -3.11
C VAL A 193 -15.21 3.06 -1.73
N VAL A 194 -15.48 1.98 -0.99
CA VAL A 194 -14.85 1.72 0.30
C VAL A 194 -13.35 1.53 0.14
N ASN A 195 -12.89 0.72 -0.83
CA ASN A 195 -11.47 0.51 -1.09
C ASN A 195 -10.76 1.79 -1.53
N MET A 196 -11.43 2.63 -2.31
CA MET A 196 -10.95 3.94 -2.72
C MET A 196 -10.74 4.86 -1.50
N ALA A 197 -11.73 4.96 -0.61
CA ALA A 197 -11.60 5.74 0.62
C ALA A 197 -10.47 5.20 1.53
N LEU A 198 -10.41 3.88 1.73
CA LEU A 198 -9.34 3.24 2.50
C LEU A 198 -7.96 3.45 1.84
N GLY A 199 -7.88 3.46 0.51
CA GLY A 199 -6.64 3.69 -0.24
C GLY A 199 -6.09 5.08 -0.02
N VAL A 200 -6.95 6.10 -0.09
CA VAL A 200 -6.59 7.49 0.24
C VAL A 200 -6.09 7.59 1.68
N LEU A 201 -6.84 7.02 2.63
CA LEU A 201 -6.47 7.04 4.05
C LEU A 201 -5.14 6.32 4.28
N LEU A 202 -4.92 5.16 3.66
CA LEU A 202 -3.68 4.41 3.81
C LEU A 202 -2.49 5.22 3.32
N LEU A 203 -2.57 5.81 2.13
CA LEU A 203 -1.51 6.65 1.59
C LEU A 203 -1.23 7.87 2.46
N PHE A 204 -2.27 8.50 3.01
CA PHE A 204 -2.12 9.59 3.96
C PHE A 204 -1.42 9.13 5.25
N THR A 205 -1.81 8.00 5.83
CA THR A 205 -1.14 7.46 7.02
C THR A 205 0.31 7.08 6.76
N ILE A 206 0.66 6.59 5.57
CA ILE A 206 2.05 6.34 5.17
C ILE A 206 2.86 7.64 5.19
N ILE A 207 2.33 8.72 4.61
CA ILE A 207 2.96 10.05 4.65
C ILE A 207 3.14 10.51 6.11
N MET A 208 2.11 10.38 6.95
CA MET A 208 2.20 10.73 8.36
C MET A 208 3.26 9.90 9.10
N THR A 209 3.35 8.60 8.85
CA THR A 209 4.37 7.75 9.46
C THR A 209 5.77 8.19 9.02
N ILE A 210 5.99 8.46 7.74
CA ILE A 210 7.26 8.98 7.22
C ILE A 210 7.62 10.32 7.88
N ASN A 211 6.66 11.25 7.93
CA ASN A 211 6.87 12.56 8.55
C ASN A 211 7.18 12.45 10.05
N ALA A 212 6.49 11.55 10.76
CA ALA A 212 6.76 11.32 12.18
C ALA A 212 8.15 10.72 12.42
N LEU A 213 8.60 9.81 11.54
CA LEU A 213 9.96 9.27 11.59
C LEU A 213 11.00 10.36 11.30
N LEU A 214 10.75 11.21 10.30
CA LEU A 214 11.61 12.34 9.98
C LEU A 214 11.74 13.33 11.15
N SER A 215 10.63 13.73 11.75
CA SER A 215 10.64 14.64 12.89
C SER A 215 11.41 14.06 14.09
N ARG A 216 11.33 12.74 14.30
CA ARG A 216 12.10 12.05 15.34
C ARG A 216 13.60 12.04 15.05
N GLU A 217 13.99 11.81 13.81
CA GLU A 217 15.40 11.85 13.39
C GLU A 217 15.99 13.26 13.60
N ILE A 218 15.24 14.30 13.22
CA ILE A 218 15.64 15.70 13.42
C ILE A 218 15.78 16.00 14.91
N ALA A 219 14.80 15.62 15.73
CA ALA A 219 14.85 15.84 17.18
C ALA A 219 16.05 15.15 17.84
N LYS A 220 16.36 13.90 17.44
CA LYS A 220 17.56 13.18 17.90
C LYS A 220 18.85 13.89 17.49
N THR A 221 18.91 14.40 16.26
CA THR A 221 20.08 15.13 15.77
C THR A 221 20.32 16.41 16.58
N ILE A 222 19.27 17.17 16.87
CA ILE A 222 19.35 18.38 17.70
C ILE A 222 19.80 18.06 19.13
N ALA A 223 19.27 16.98 19.72
CA ALA A 223 19.66 16.57 21.07
C ALA A 223 21.15 16.19 21.14
N ASN A 224 21.65 15.43 20.16
CA ASN A 224 23.06 15.04 20.09
C ASN A 224 23.99 16.26 19.91
N LEU A 225 23.57 17.24 19.10
CA LEU A 225 24.34 18.48 18.93
C LEU A 225 24.42 19.27 20.24
N ARG A 226 23.31 19.42 20.96
CA ARG A 226 23.31 20.09 22.28
C ARG A 226 24.22 19.39 23.29
N GLU A 227 24.16 18.06 23.36
CA GLU A 227 25.04 17.30 24.25
C GLU A 227 26.52 17.49 23.87
N SER A 228 26.83 17.53 22.58
CA SER A 228 28.20 17.81 22.12
C SER A 228 28.67 19.21 22.50
N GLU A 229 27.82 20.24 22.35
CA GLU A 229 28.14 21.62 22.73
C GLU A 229 28.35 21.76 24.24
N GLU A 230 27.53 21.09 25.06
CA GLU A 230 27.69 21.07 26.51
C GLU A 230 29.00 20.40 26.92
N ARG A 231 29.37 19.26 26.32
CA ARG A 231 30.66 18.60 26.54
C ARG A 231 31.84 19.51 26.18
N TYR A 232 31.76 20.24 25.06
CA TYR A 232 32.80 21.20 24.68
C TYR A 232 32.88 22.38 25.66
N ARG A 233 31.73 22.93 26.10
CA ARG A 233 31.69 24.00 27.09
C ARG A 233 32.27 23.58 28.44
N SER A 234 31.95 22.38 28.91
CA SER A 234 32.50 21.85 30.17
C SER A 234 34.00 21.57 30.07
N ALA A 235 34.49 21.09 28.92
CA ALA A 235 35.91 20.88 28.69
C ALA A 235 36.68 22.21 28.65
N ALA A 236 36.13 23.23 27.99
CA ALA A 236 36.71 24.56 27.91
C ALA A 236 36.79 25.26 29.29
N SER A 237 35.74 25.15 30.12
CA SER A 237 35.75 25.71 31.47
C SER A 237 36.70 24.97 32.43
N SER A 238 36.88 23.66 32.25
CA SER A 238 37.79 22.85 33.07
C SER A 238 39.27 23.06 32.71
N GLY A 239 39.57 23.23 31.42
CA GLY A 239 40.95 23.48 30.96
C GLY A 239 41.49 24.84 31.38
N ALA A 240 40.63 25.86 31.46
CA ALA A 240 41.00 27.22 31.87
C ALA A 240 41.49 27.33 33.33
N PHE A 241 41.21 26.34 34.19
CA PHE A 241 41.60 26.33 35.61
C PHE A 241 42.92 25.60 35.91
N SER A 242 43.56 24.97 34.92
CA SER A 242 44.77 24.13 35.12
C SER A 242 46.08 24.75 34.64
N GLY A 243 46.04 25.98 34.11
CA GLY A 243 47.20 26.67 33.52
C GLY A 243 47.77 27.85 34.32
N GLY A 244 47.48 27.94 35.63
CA GLY A 244 47.96 29.00 36.53
C GLY A 244 48.96 28.49 37.56
#